data_AF-A0AAD3RMW3-F1
#
_entry.id   AF-A0AAD3RMW3-F1
#
_cell.length_a   1.000
_cell.length_b   1.000
_cell.length_c   1.000
_cell.angle_alpha   90.00
_cell.angle_beta   90.00
_cell.angle_gamma   90.00
#
_symmetry.space_group_name_H-M   'P 1'
#
loop_
_entity.id
_entity.type
_entity.pdbx_description
1 polymer ?
#
loop_
_entity_poly.entity_id
_entity_poly.type
_entity_poly.pdbx_seq_one_letter_code
_entity_poly.pdbx_strand_id
1 'polypeptide(L)'
;MPLPEPLSGPHELDAIVTEAVELALKKWLTTRGLRRRRRSVCAKLSQRLEFSEPPLIQYKAPQALLVGYYLACLKIVLVNANKVSMKENAKVQVRAGGSFMAPRAAVQAAVSTESSRRSDHTWKESTLEFDISVCDLPRMTRLCFAIYAVMDKVKKQKSTKNPHINKYQTIRKAGKVMNLKMEPHRNHSDQPRTTQNATALYINFPEYSSHPVVFPPFDKILEKAAEIARASDCAPMGRGGKKFHIELKEIMERDPLSQLCENEKDLIWTLRYDCRENFPQSLPKLLLSVKWSKHEDMAQLQALLQIWPKLSPRDALELLDFNYPDQYVREYAVRCLRDMSDEELSQYLLQLVQVLRYEPYYDCALTHFLLERAQGNRKIGHFLFWHLRSEIHMPAVSVQFALILEAYCRGSIPHIEVLKKQVEALSKLKSVNELIKLGTTKNARSKTKEAMLTKEAMMTCLRQSGYSETLSDLHSPLNPNVLLSGINVERCRYMDSKMKPLWIVYNNKLMGETP
;
A
#
# COMPACT_ATOMS: atom_id res chain seq x y z
N MET A 1 -18.27 -29.54 47.45
CA MET A 1 -19.25 -29.22 46.38
C MET A 1 -18.55 -28.36 45.34
N PRO A 2 -18.65 -28.68 44.04
CA PRO A 2 -17.89 -28.03 42.99
C PRO A 2 -18.52 -26.69 42.57
N LEU A 3 -17.66 -25.77 42.14
CA LEU A 3 -18.01 -24.53 41.44
C LEU A 3 -18.61 -24.86 40.06
N PRO A 4 -19.60 -24.10 39.56
CA PRO A 4 -20.08 -24.26 38.19
C PRO A 4 -19.12 -23.61 37.18
N GLU A 5 -18.80 -24.34 36.12
CA GLU A 5 -18.09 -23.90 34.93
C GLU A 5 -18.83 -22.78 34.18
N PRO A 6 -18.12 -21.83 33.53
CA PRO A 6 -18.74 -20.93 32.56
C PRO A 6 -18.82 -21.59 31.17
N LEU A 7 -20.04 -21.82 30.70
CA LEU A 7 -20.36 -22.25 29.34
C LEU A 7 -20.14 -21.12 28.32
N SER A 8 -19.01 -21.28 27.61
CA SER A 8 -18.70 -21.00 26.20
C SER A 8 -19.66 -20.21 25.29
N GLY A 9 -19.05 -19.22 24.61
CA GLY A 9 -19.32 -18.83 23.22
C GLY A 9 -18.27 -17.80 22.77
N PRO A 10 -17.57 -17.96 21.63
CA PRO A 10 -16.53 -17.01 21.22
C PRO A 10 -17.18 -15.72 20.70
N HIS A 11 -16.86 -14.58 21.31
CA HIS A 11 -17.25 -13.27 20.79
C HIS A 11 -16.53 -13.05 19.43
N GLU A 12 -17.25 -12.75 18.35
CA GLU A 12 -16.66 -12.54 17.01
C GLU A 12 -15.73 -11.32 16.90
N LEU A 13 -15.82 -10.37 17.84
CA LEU A 13 -14.84 -9.31 18.02
C LEU A 13 -13.52 -9.86 18.57
N ASP A 14 -13.61 -10.87 19.44
CA ASP A 14 -12.47 -11.60 19.99
C ASP A 14 -11.85 -12.59 19.00
N ALA A 15 -12.41 -12.81 17.82
CA ALA A 15 -11.82 -13.70 16.82
C ALA A 15 -11.01 -12.94 15.76
N ILE A 16 -11.49 -11.77 15.32
CA ILE A 16 -10.86 -11.03 14.20
C ILE A 16 -9.94 -9.91 14.68
N VAL A 17 -10.29 -9.23 15.78
CA VAL A 17 -9.39 -8.27 16.41
C VAL A 17 -8.32 -9.03 17.20
N THR A 18 -8.69 -10.07 17.95
CA THR A 18 -7.73 -10.78 18.81
C THR A 18 -6.78 -11.67 18.03
N GLU A 19 -7.13 -12.30 16.90
CA GLU A 19 -6.11 -13.06 16.16
C GLU A 19 -5.06 -12.15 15.52
N ALA A 20 -5.46 -11.01 14.93
CA ALA A 20 -4.53 -10.05 14.33
C ALA A 20 -3.75 -9.23 15.38
N VAL A 21 -4.39 -8.87 16.49
CA VAL A 21 -3.81 -8.11 17.61
C VAL A 21 -3.01 -9.02 18.55
N GLU A 22 -3.38 -10.29 18.78
CA GLU A 22 -2.53 -11.28 19.47
C GLU A 22 -1.31 -11.65 18.64
N LEU A 23 -1.43 -11.75 17.30
CA LEU A 23 -0.26 -11.92 16.44
C LEU A 23 0.66 -10.69 16.48
N ALA A 24 0.11 -9.49 16.61
CA ALA A 24 0.88 -8.26 16.80
C ALA A 24 1.51 -8.19 18.21
N LEU A 25 0.78 -8.58 19.27
CA LEU A 25 1.23 -8.63 20.68
C LEU A 25 2.31 -9.69 20.91
N LYS A 26 2.17 -10.90 20.35
CA LYS A 26 3.21 -11.95 20.38
C LYS A 26 4.49 -11.52 19.65
N LYS A 27 4.39 -10.67 18.62
CA LYS A 27 5.54 -10.06 17.92
C LYS A 27 6.17 -8.91 18.72
N TRP A 28 5.37 -8.08 19.40
CA TRP A 28 5.87 -6.98 20.22
C TRP A 28 6.74 -7.49 21.39
N LEU A 29 6.35 -8.60 22.04
CA LEU A 29 7.10 -9.20 23.14
C LEU A 29 8.41 -9.90 22.73
N THR A 30 8.65 -10.16 21.44
CA THR A 30 9.84 -10.90 20.94
C THR A 30 10.94 -10.00 20.36
N THR A 31 10.73 -8.69 20.25
CA THR A 31 11.66 -7.71 19.62
C THR A 31 12.87 -7.30 20.47
N ARG A 32 13.16 -7.98 21.59
CA ARG A 32 14.40 -7.78 22.39
C ARG A 32 15.43 -8.93 22.27
N GLY A 33 15.26 -9.85 21.33
CA GLY A 33 16.11 -11.04 21.16
C GLY A 33 17.17 -10.95 20.04
N LEU A 34 18.31 -11.60 20.28
CA LEU A 34 19.63 -11.42 19.66
C LEU A 34 19.83 -12.01 18.23
N ARG A 35 20.60 -11.28 17.40
CA ARG A 35 21.46 -11.66 16.24
C ARG A 35 21.39 -13.09 15.66
N ARG A 36 21.24 -13.25 14.33
CA ARG A 36 22.02 -14.25 13.53
C ARG A 36 21.99 -14.07 12.00
N ARG A 37 23.11 -14.47 11.36
CA ARG A 37 23.49 -14.43 9.94
C ARG A 37 22.92 -15.60 9.12
N ARG A 38 22.33 -15.32 7.95
CA ARG A 38 22.45 -15.97 6.62
C ARG A 38 21.32 -15.45 5.70
N ARG A 39 21.62 -15.00 4.47
CA ARG A 39 20.66 -14.32 3.58
C ARG A 39 20.44 -15.10 2.28
N SER A 40 19.43 -15.97 2.26
CA SER A 40 18.66 -16.30 1.05
C SER A 40 17.38 -15.46 1.08
N VAL A 41 16.78 -15.06 -0.04
CA VAL A 41 15.50 -14.32 -0.04
C VAL A 41 14.47 -15.08 -0.87
N CYS A 42 13.36 -15.45 -0.23
CA CYS A 42 12.24 -16.12 -0.90
C CYS A 42 11.17 -15.08 -1.26
N ALA A 43 10.84 -14.96 -2.54
CA ALA A 43 9.80 -14.08 -3.07
C ALA A 43 8.57 -14.92 -3.45
N LYS A 44 7.55 -15.00 -2.60
CA LYS A 44 6.35 -15.80 -2.91
C LYS A 44 5.28 -15.01 -3.69
N LEU A 45 4.84 -15.56 -4.83
CA LEU A 45 3.61 -15.22 -5.57
C LEU A 45 2.38 -15.63 -4.76
N SER A 46 2.12 -14.87 -3.71
CA SER A 46 0.94 -15.03 -2.87
C SER A 46 -0.09 -13.96 -3.20
N GLN A 47 -1.38 -14.30 -3.10
CA GLN A 47 -2.45 -13.31 -3.02
C GLN A 47 -2.45 -12.55 -1.67
N ARG A 48 -1.50 -12.83 -0.77
CA ARG A 48 -1.38 -12.28 0.59
C ARG A 48 0.09 -12.04 0.98
N LEU A 49 0.38 -10.86 1.51
CA LEU A 49 1.72 -10.47 1.96
C LEU A 49 2.17 -11.31 3.16
N GLU A 50 3.40 -11.80 3.14
CA GLU A 50 4.12 -12.33 4.32
C GLU A 50 4.97 -11.19 4.92
N PHE A 51 5.00 -11.08 6.26
CA PHE A 51 5.66 -10.00 7.02
C PHE A 51 6.79 -10.54 7.91
N SER A 52 8.02 -10.07 7.73
CA SER A 52 9.07 -10.07 8.75
C SER A 52 9.22 -8.68 9.40
N GLU A 53 10.00 -8.63 10.47
CA GLU A 53 10.14 -7.53 11.43
C GLU A 53 10.49 -6.18 10.79
N PRO A 54 9.89 -5.06 11.23
CA PRO A 54 10.47 -3.76 10.96
C PRO A 54 11.78 -3.64 11.75
N PRO A 55 12.93 -3.32 11.12
CA PRO A 55 14.02 -2.75 11.88
C PRO A 55 13.65 -1.30 12.21
N LEU A 56 13.03 -1.08 13.37
CA LEU A 56 13.41 0.09 14.14
C LEU A 56 14.78 -0.24 14.71
N ILE A 57 15.80 0.42 14.16
CA ILE A 57 17.08 0.82 14.76
C ILE A 57 17.95 1.27 13.58
N GLN A 58 18.28 2.56 13.54
CA GLN A 58 19.47 3.02 12.83
C GLN A 58 20.66 2.22 13.39
N TYR A 59 21.07 1.18 12.67
CA TYR A 59 22.28 0.47 13.02
C TYR A 59 23.45 1.40 12.75
N LYS A 60 24.04 1.97 13.80
CA LYS A 60 25.45 2.37 13.79
C LYS A 60 26.26 1.09 13.61
N ALA A 61 26.41 0.65 12.37
CA ALA A 61 27.44 -0.30 11.99
C ALA A 61 28.71 0.53 11.72
N PRO A 62 29.72 0.51 12.60
CA PRO A 62 30.93 1.33 12.44
C PRO A 62 31.79 0.96 11.21
N GLN A 63 31.37 -0.02 10.41
CA GLN A 63 32.05 -0.52 9.21
C GLN A 63 31.05 -0.87 8.09
N ALA A 64 30.04 -0.03 7.85
CA ALA A 64 29.16 -0.17 6.68
C ALA A 64 29.71 0.64 5.49
N LEU A 65 29.66 0.07 4.30
CA LEU A 65 30.07 0.75 3.06
C LEU A 65 28.88 1.49 2.45
N LEU A 66 29.10 2.68 1.91
CA LEU A 66 28.02 3.47 1.29
C LEU A 66 27.75 3.02 -0.14
N VAL A 67 26.47 2.95 -0.51
CA VAL A 67 26.01 2.59 -1.87
C VAL A 67 26.72 3.41 -2.96
N GLY A 68 26.97 4.70 -2.71
CA GLY A 68 27.56 5.64 -3.68
C GLY A 68 28.96 5.29 -4.21
N TYR A 69 29.66 4.31 -3.62
CA TYR A 69 31.00 3.89 -4.05
C TYR A 69 31.00 2.65 -4.97
N TYR A 70 29.84 2.07 -5.30
CA TYR A 70 29.75 0.85 -6.12
C TYR A 70 29.35 1.13 -7.57
N LEU A 71 30.33 1.08 -8.46
CA LEU A 71 30.13 1.25 -9.91
C LEU A 71 29.61 -0.02 -10.61
N ALA A 72 29.59 -1.16 -9.91
CA ALA A 72 29.12 -2.42 -10.49
C ALA A 72 27.62 -2.37 -10.83
N CYS A 73 27.24 -3.01 -11.94
CA CYS A 73 25.84 -3.14 -12.32
C CYS A 73 25.05 -3.98 -11.33
N LEU A 74 23.77 -3.66 -11.14
CA LEU A 74 22.87 -4.48 -10.34
C LEU A 74 22.67 -5.85 -11.01
N LYS A 75 22.96 -6.91 -10.25
CA LYS A 75 22.77 -8.30 -10.66
C LYS A 75 21.87 -9.02 -9.68
N ILE A 76 21.01 -9.90 -10.20
CA ILE A 76 20.13 -10.76 -9.39
C ILE A 76 20.20 -12.18 -9.94
N VAL A 77 20.49 -13.15 -9.07
CA VAL A 77 20.55 -14.56 -9.44
C VAL A 77 19.18 -15.19 -9.24
N LEU A 78 18.59 -15.74 -10.30
CA LEU A 78 17.39 -16.56 -10.21
C LEU A 78 17.77 -17.98 -9.80
N VAL A 79 17.11 -18.51 -8.76
CA VAL A 79 17.39 -19.84 -8.23
C VAL A 79 16.34 -20.84 -8.73
N ASN A 80 15.11 -20.75 -8.23
CA ASN A 80 14.02 -21.64 -8.63
C ASN A 80 12.65 -20.99 -8.42
N ALA A 81 11.62 -21.58 -9.02
CA ALA A 81 10.23 -21.28 -8.73
C ALA A 81 9.46 -22.57 -8.46
N ASN A 82 8.64 -22.56 -7.41
CA ASN A 82 7.87 -23.71 -6.96
C ASN A 82 6.38 -23.42 -7.06
N LYS A 83 5.57 -24.48 -7.20
CA LYS A 83 4.09 -24.39 -7.25
C LYS A 83 3.59 -23.48 -8.40
N VAL A 84 4.24 -23.55 -9.55
CA VAL A 84 3.82 -22.84 -10.76
C VAL A 84 2.74 -23.69 -11.45
N SER A 85 1.48 -23.23 -11.45
CA SER A 85 0.37 -23.96 -12.10
C SER A 85 0.21 -23.52 -13.54
N MET A 86 0.54 -24.41 -14.50
CA MET A 86 0.62 -24.08 -15.93
C MET A 86 0.10 -25.24 -16.79
N LYS A 87 -0.28 -24.94 -18.05
CA LYS A 87 -0.67 -25.98 -19.03
C LYS A 87 0.55 -26.80 -19.46
N GLU A 88 0.35 -28.09 -19.70
CA GLU A 88 1.41 -29.12 -19.89
C GLU A 88 2.46 -28.83 -21.00
N ASN A 89 2.17 -27.92 -21.95
CA ASN A 89 3.05 -27.59 -23.08
C ASN A 89 3.62 -26.14 -23.04
N ALA A 90 3.48 -25.43 -21.92
CA ALA A 90 3.99 -24.07 -21.80
C ALA A 90 5.43 -24.06 -21.23
N LYS A 91 6.31 -23.26 -21.84
CA LYS A 91 7.61 -22.91 -21.24
C LYS A 91 7.42 -21.75 -20.27
N VAL A 92 8.24 -21.70 -19.22
CA VAL A 92 8.19 -20.65 -18.21
C VAL A 92 9.37 -19.69 -18.37
N GLN A 93 9.06 -18.39 -18.31
CA GLN A 93 10.02 -17.31 -18.34
C GLN A 93 9.74 -16.31 -17.21
N VAL A 94 10.78 -15.83 -16.55
CA VAL A 94 10.69 -14.75 -15.56
C VAL A 94 11.17 -13.47 -16.22
N ARG A 95 10.40 -12.39 -16.08
CA ARG A 95 10.85 -11.03 -16.40
C ARG A 95 10.98 -10.24 -15.12
N ALA A 96 12.08 -9.55 -14.96
CA ALA A 96 12.32 -8.63 -13.85
C ALA A 96 12.55 -7.23 -14.41
N GLY A 97 11.98 -6.22 -13.77
CA GLY A 97 12.24 -4.82 -14.10
C GLY A 97 12.50 -4.03 -12.83
N GLY A 98 13.36 -3.02 -12.93
CA GLY A 98 13.52 -1.99 -11.91
C GLY A 98 12.55 -0.84 -12.16
N SER A 99 11.82 -0.41 -11.14
CA SER A 99 11.04 0.82 -11.18
C SER A 99 11.46 1.74 -10.03
N PHE A 100 11.80 2.98 -10.40
CA PHE A 100 12.14 4.06 -9.48
C PHE A 100 10.95 4.99 -9.23
N MET A 101 10.08 5.15 -10.23
CA MET A 101 8.77 5.80 -10.18
C MET A 101 7.76 4.93 -10.91
N ALA A 102 6.61 4.61 -10.29
CA ALA A 102 5.53 3.94 -10.99
C ALA A 102 4.82 4.94 -11.92
N PRO A 103 4.34 4.55 -13.12
CA PRO A 103 4.23 3.20 -13.65
C PRO A 103 5.31 2.86 -14.70
N ARG A 104 6.29 3.74 -14.96
CA ARG A 104 7.29 3.52 -16.01
C ARG A 104 8.42 2.63 -15.47
N ALA A 105 8.70 1.53 -16.17
CA ALA A 105 9.92 0.77 -15.93
C ALA A 105 11.10 1.68 -16.26
N ALA A 106 11.88 2.03 -15.24
CA ALA A 106 12.97 2.98 -15.38
C ALA A 106 14.28 2.27 -15.77
N VAL A 107 14.33 0.95 -15.59
CA VAL A 107 15.40 0.09 -16.11
C VAL A 107 14.80 -0.90 -17.09
N GLN A 108 15.50 -1.16 -18.19
CA GLN A 108 15.12 -2.18 -19.16
C GLN A 108 14.86 -3.52 -18.46
N ALA A 109 13.75 -4.16 -18.81
CA ALA A 109 13.39 -5.42 -18.17
C ALA A 109 14.38 -6.53 -18.55
N ALA A 110 15.02 -7.13 -17.54
CA ALA A 110 15.83 -8.32 -17.69
C ALA A 110 14.93 -9.55 -17.82
N VAL A 111 15.30 -10.48 -18.70
CA VAL A 111 14.48 -11.64 -19.05
C VAL A 111 15.30 -12.92 -18.85
N SER A 112 14.73 -13.88 -18.11
CA SER A 112 15.37 -15.17 -17.88
C SER A 112 15.36 -16.05 -19.13
N THR A 113 16.21 -17.08 -19.12
CA THR A 113 16.10 -18.20 -20.06
C THR A 113 14.78 -18.95 -19.85
N GLU A 114 14.30 -19.59 -20.93
CA GLU A 114 13.09 -20.42 -20.89
C GLU A 114 13.35 -21.73 -20.15
N SER A 115 12.43 -22.14 -19.28
CA SER A 115 12.47 -23.44 -18.60
C SER A 115 11.26 -24.30 -18.97
N SER A 116 11.49 -25.56 -19.33
CA SER A 116 10.46 -26.54 -19.68
C SER A 116 10.35 -27.61 -18.58
N ARG A 117 9.60 -27.32 -17.51
CA ARG A 117 9.26 -28.27 -16.44
C ARG A 117 7.77 -28.12 -16.05
N ARG A 118 7.21 -29.12 -15.34
CA ARG A 118 5.76 -29.20 -15.05
C ARG A 118 5.28 -28.31 -13.89
N SER A 119 6.08 -28.17 -12.82
CA SER A 119 5.65 -27.48 -11.57
C SER A 119 6.78 -26.77 -10.84
N ASP A 120 7.97 -27.36 -10.83
CA ASP A 120 9.18 -26.79 -10.24
C ASP A 120 10.18 -26.44 -11.35
N HIS A 121 10.51 -25.16 -11.42
CA HIS A 121 11.39 -24.59 -12.42
C HIS A 121 12.69 -24.18 -11.75
N THR A 122 13.82 -24.69 -12.23
CA THR A 122 15.14 -24.30 -11.74
C THR A 122 15.86 -23.57 -12.85
N TRP A 123 16.30 -22.36 -12.58
CA TRP A 123 17.23 -21.64 -13.43
C TRP A 123 18.60 -21.90 -12.82
N LYS A 124 19.52 -22.50 -13.58
CA LYS A 124 20.87 -22.87 -13.12
C LYS A 124 21.70 -21.62 -12.81
N GLU A 125 21.30 -20.86 -11.80
CA GLU A 125 21.89 -19.57 -11.41
C GLU A 125 21.94 -18.56 -12.56
N SER A 126 20.87 -18.48 -13.36
CA SER A 126 20.81 -17.46 -14.42
C SER A 126 20.81 -16.09 -13.77
N THR A 127 21.83 -15.30 -14.08
CA THR A 127 21.97 -13.95 -13.54
C THR A 127 21.22 -12.98 -14.45
N LEU A 128 20.28 -12.25 -13.86
CA LEU A 128 19.64 -11.09 -14.47
C LEU A 128 20.52 -9.88 -14.19
N GLU A 129 21.12 -9.34 -15.24
CA GLU A 129 21.89 -8.10 -15.17
C GLU A 129 21.00 -6.93 -15.59
N PHE A 130 21.07 -5.85 -14.82
CA PHE A 130 20.32 -4.62 -15.06
C PHE A 130 21.29 -3.54 -15.51
N ASP A 131 20.87 -2.73 -16.48
CA ASP A 131 21.64 -1.60 -16.99
C ASP A 131 21.50 -0.39 -16.04
N ILE A 132 21.94 -0.59 -14.79
CA ILE A 132 22.07 0.46 -13.78
C ILE A 132 23.15 0.06 -12.77
N SER A 133 24.01 1.01 -12.42
CA SER A 133 25.00 0.84 -11.36
C SER A 133 24.35 0.84 -9.98
N VAL A 134 24.92 0.07 -9.05
CA VAL A 134 24.42 -0.01 -7.67
C VAL A 134 24.43 1.37 -6.99
N CYS A 135 25.43 2.21 -7.26
CA CYS A 135 25.51 3.59 -6.74
C CYS A 135 24.35 4.49 -7.18
N ASP A 136 23.77 4.22 -8.35
CA ASP A 136 22.71 5.02 -8.95
C ASP A 136 21.31 4.58 -8.53
N LEU A 137 21.19 3.57 -7.66
CA LEU A 137 19.89 3.09 -7.17
C LEU A 137 19.26 4.10 -6.19
N PRO A 138 18.08 4.67 -6.50
CA PRO A 138 17.30 5.45 -5.55
C PRO A 138 16.96 4.66 -4.29
N ARG A 139 16.79 5.38 -3.17
CA ARG A 139 16.40 4.79 -1.89
C ARG A 139 15.14 3.93 -1.99
N MET A 140 14.17 4.35 -2.80
CA MET A 140 12.85 3.72 -2.94
C MET A 140 12.72 2.80 -4.14
N THR A 141 13.85 2.34 -4.69
CA THR A 141 13.87 1.37 -5.79
C THR A 141 13.05 0.13 -5.45
N ARG A 142 12.16 -0.26 -6.36
CA ARG A 142 11.39 -1.50 -6.28
C ARG A 142 11.79 -2.43 -7.42
N LEU A 143 12.05 -3.69 -7.06
CA LEU A 143 12.25 -4.75 -8.02
C LEU A 143 10.94 -5.47 -8.28
N CYS A 144 10.56 -5.51 -9.55
CA CYS A 144 9.28 -6.03 -10.01
C CYS A 144 9.50 -7.31 -10.80
N PHE A 145 8.92 -8.44 -10.37
CA PHE A 145 9.04 -9.73 -11.07
C PHE A 145 7.69 -10.19 -11.62
N ALA A 146 7.71 -10.80 -12.81
CA ALA A 146 6.54 -11.44 -13.38
C ALA A 146 6.92 -12.77 -14.04
N ILE A 147 6.16 -13.83 -13.73
CA ILE A 147 6.33 -15.15 -14.31
C ILE A 147 5.33 -15.32 -15.46
N TYR A 148 5.83 -15.72 -16.63
CA TYR A 148 5.07 -15.84 -17.88
C TYR A 148 5.04 -17.26 -18.40
N ALA A 149 3.91 -17.58 -19.05
CA ALA A 149 3.76 -18.73 -19.91
C ALA A 149 4.11 -18.35 -21.35
N VAL A 150 5.14 -18.97 -21.90
CA VAL A 150 5.49 -18.89 -23.32
C VAL A 150 4.97 -20.14 -24.00
N MET A 151 4.08 -19.96 -24.96
CA MET A 151 3.54 -21.04 -25.79
C MET A 151 3.83 -20.75 -27.26
N ASP A 152 4.30 -21.76 -27.98
CA ASP A 152 4.41 -21.73 -29.43
C ASP A 152 3.04 -22.05 -30.03
N LYS A 153 2.42 -21.08 -30.72
CA LYS A 153 1.23 -21.36 -31.54
C LYS A 153 1.65 -21.67 -32.96
N VAL A 154 1.35 -22.87 -33.43
CA VAL A 154 1.34 -23.18 -34.87
C VAL A 154 0.00 -22.72 -35.44
N LYS A 155 0.01 -21.73 -36.35
CA LYS A 155 -1.20 -21.34 -37.09
C LYS A 155 -1.49 -22.48 -38.06
N LYS A 156 -2.56 -23.27 -37.86
CA LYS A 156 -3.09 -24.15 -38.92
C LYS A 156 -3.57 -23.23 -40.05
N GLN A 157 -2.77 -23.09 -41.10
CA GLN A 157 -3.20 -22.43 -42.33
C GLN A 157 -4.42 -23.19 -42.87
N LYS A 158 -5.56 -22.52 -43.03
CA LYS A 158 -6.56 -22.95 -44.01
C LYS A 158 -6.05 -22.46 -45.37
N SER A 159 -5.79 -23.43 -46.24
CA SER A 159 -5.58 -23.34 -47.70
C SER A 159 -4.24 -22.78 -48.23
N THR A 160 -3.58 -23.67 -48.98
CA THR A 160 -2.71 -23.53 -50.16
C THR A 160 -1.56 -22.50 -50.21
N LYS A 161 -0.35 -23.08 -50.31
CA LYS A 161 0.92 -22.57 -50.89
C LYS A 161 1.61 -21.40 -50.16
N ASN A 162 2.42 -21.75 -49.15
CA ASN A 162 3.78 -21.19 -48.90
C ASN A 162 4.44 -21.94 -47.71
N PRO A 163 5.70 -22.44 -47.79
CA PRO A 163 6.31 -23.30 -46.78
C PRO A 163 7.02 -22.55 -45.63
N HIS A 164 6.69 -21.27 -45.38
CA HIS A 164 7.22 -20.57 -44.21
C HIS A 164 6.27 -20.69 -43.02
N ILE A 165 6.57 -21.65 -42.13
CA ILE A 165 5.95 -21.77 -40.81
C ILE A 165 6.43 -20.58 -39.97
N ASN A 166 5.67 -19.49 -39.97
CA ASN A 166 5.90 -18.40 -39.02
C ASN A 166 5.44 -18.86 -37.64
N LYS A 167 6.40 -19.28 -36.79
CA LYS A 167 6.19 -19.50 -35.36
C LYS A 167 6.02 -18.14 -34.70
N TYR A 168 4.84 -17.87 -34.14
CA TYR A 168 4.63 -16.69 -33.29
C TYR A 168 4.60 -17.13 -31.82
N GLN A 169 5.45 -16.53 -31.00
CA GLN A 169 5.40 -16.71 -29.55
C GLN A 169 4.23 -15.90 -28.99
N THR A 170 3.29 -16.59 -28.32
CA THR A 170 2.24 -15.89 -27.57
C THR A 170 2.62 -15.91 -26.09
N ILE A 171 2.96 -14.74 -25.54
CA ILE A 171 3.23 -14.57 -24.10
C ILE A 171 1.87 -14.38 -23.42
N ARG A 172 1.45 -15.34 -22.59
CA ARG A 172 0.31 -15.12 -21.70
C ARG A 172 0.85 -14.82 -20.31
N LYS A 173 0.46 -13.65 -19.78
CA LYS A 173 0.70 -13.30 -18.37
C LYS A 173 -0.06 -14.32 -17.50
N ALA A 174 0.66 -15.26 -16.92
CA ALA A 174 0.10 -16.31 -16.07
C ALA A 174 0.20 -15.97 -14.57
N GLY A 175 0.68 -14.77 -14.22
CA GLY A 175 0.92 -14.38 -12.83
C GLY A 175 0.86 -12.87 -12.56
N LYS A 176 0.79 -12.53 -11.27
CA LYS A 176 0.76 -11.16 -10.74
C LYS A 176 2.18 -10.55 -10.74
N VAL A 177 2.29 -9.24 -10.90
CA VAL A 177 3.56 -8.51 -10.73
C VAL A 177 3.91 -8.57 -9.25
N MET A 178 5.09 -9.09 -8.91
CA MET A 178 5.61 -9.10 -7.56
C MET A 178 6.43 -7.83 -7.32
N ASN A 179 6.00 -7.00 -6.39
CA ASN A 179 6.85 -5.93 -5.85
C ASN A 179 7.62 -6.53 -4.68
N LEU A 180 8.91 -6.77 -4.85
CA LEU A 180 9.73 -7.19 -3.72
C LEU A 180 10.00 -5.99 -2.82
N LYS A 181 9.33 -5.97 -1.66
CA LYS A 181 9.83 -5.23 -0.48
C LYS A 181 10.91 -6.13 0.14
N MET A 182 12.13 -5.62 0.24
CA MET A 182 13.27 -6.39 0.73
C MET A 182 13.08 -6.75 2.21
N GLU A 183 13.05 -8.04 2.51
CA GLU A 183 12.84 -8.56 3.86
C GLU A 183 13.74 -9.80 4.08
N PRO A 184 14.45 -9.92 5.23
CA PRO A 184 15.36 -11.04 5.48
C PRO A 184 14.63 -12.33 5.87
N HIS A 185 15.14 -13.48 5.38
CA HIS A 185 14.63 -14.83 5.69
C HIS A 185 14.63 -15.15 7.19
N ARG A 186 13.62 -15.88 7.66
CA ARG A 186 13.66 -16.67 8.90
C ARG A 186 13.76 -18.17 8.60
N ASN A 187 14.34 -18.91 9.54
CA ASN A 187 14.54 -20.37 9.45
C ASN A 187 13.21 -21.14 9.39
N HIS A 188 13.30 -22.35 8.86
CA HIS A 188 12.24 -23.26 8.38
C HIS A 188 11.15 -23.73 9.37
N SER A 189 11.01 -23.19 10.58
CA SER A 189 10.10 -23.76 11.59
C SER A 189 8.76 -23.04 11.78
N ASP A 190 8.59 -21.80 11.34
CA ASP A 190 7.33 -21.06 11.53
C ASP A 190 6.69 -20.64 10.19
N GLN A 191 6.13 -21.61 9.46
CA GLN A 191 5.22 -21.31 8.36
C GLN A 191 3.77 -21.24 8.91
N PRO A 192 3.08 -20.08 8.84
CA PRO A 192 1.65 -20.06 9.13
C PRO A 192 0.90 -20.93 8.13
N ARG A 193 -0.09 -21.69 8.62
CA ARG A 193 -0.85 -22.73 7.89
C ARG A 193 -1.59 -22.25 6.62
N THR A 194 -1.60 -20.96 6.31
CA THR A 194 -2.40 -20.34 5.23
C THR A 194 -1.67 -20.11 3.90
N THR A 195 -0.39 -20.50 3.77
CA THR A 195 0.48 -20.20 2.61
C THR A 195 0.67 -21.37 1.64
N GLN A 196 -0.08 -22.47 1.80
CA GLN A 196 0.18 -23.72 1.09
C GLN A 196 -0.02 -23.66 -0.43
N ASN A 197 -0.74 -22.67 -0.98
CA ASN A 197 -1.14 -22.65 -2.40
C ASN A 197 -0.52 -21.54 -3.25
N ALA A 198 0.39 -20.72 -2.70
CA ALA A 198 1.05 -19.64 -3.44
C ALA A 198 2.25 -20.15 -4.27
N THR A 199 2.39 -19.67 -5.51
CA THR A 199 3.63 -19.87 -6.29
C THR A 199 4.79 -19.21 -5.55
N ALA A 200 5.99 -19.78 -5.59
CA ALA A 200 7.17 -19.18 -4.95
C ALA A 200 8.28 -18.96 -5.99
N LEU A 201 9.01 -17.85 -5.91
CA LEU A 201 10.22 -17.56 -6.68
C LEU A 201 11.37 -17.30 -5.70
N TYR A 202 12.48 -17.99 -5.87
CA TYR A 202 13.66 -17.84 -5.03
C TYR A 202 14.72 -17.08 -5.82
N ILE A 203 15.25 -16.03 -5.20
CA ILE A 203 16.27 -15.18 -5.78
C ILE A 203 17.44 -15.03 -4.81
N ASN A 204 18.61 -14.72 -5.35
CA ASN A 204 19.78 -14.38 -4.56
C ASN A 204 20.37 -13.05 -5.02
N PHE A 205 20.75 -12.22 -4.06
CA PHE A 205 21.50 -10.99 -4.32
C PHE A 205 22.99 -11.31 -4.17
N PRO A 206 23.82 -11.04 -5.18
CA PRO A 206 25.25 -11.26 -5.07
C PRO A 206 25.84 -10.35 -3.99
N GLU A 207 26.83 -10.86 -3.27
CA GLU A 207 27.58 -10.07 -2.29
C GLU A 207 28.57 -9.18 -3.04
N TYR A 208 28.34 -7.87 -3.02
CA TYR A 208 29.27 -6.89 -3.58
C TYR A 208 30.45 -6.58 -2.65
N SER A 209 30.32 -6.89 -1.35
CA SER A 209 31.35 -6.63 -0.34
C SER A 209 31.22 -7.51 0.88
N SER A 210 32.35 -7.69 1.59
CA SER A 210 32.43 -8.36 2.89
C SER A 210 31.73 -7.60 4.03
N HIS A 211 31.46 -6.32 3.83
CA HIS A 211 30.77 -5.42 4.76
C HIS A 211 29.34 -5.14 4.30
N PRO A 212 28.40 -4.83 5.21
CA PRO A 212 27.05 -4.45 4.83
C PRO A 212 27.05 -3.13 4.06
N VAL A 213 26.32 -3.08 2.95
CA VAL A 213 26.11 -1.87 2.16
C VAL A 213 24.87 -1.13 2.67
N VAL A 214 24.99 0.15 2.95
CA VAL A 214 23.91 1.02 3.46
C VAL A 214 23.73 2.24 2.57
N PHE A 215 22.49 2.73 2.47
CA PHE A 215 22.21 3.97 1.76
C PHE A 215 22.87 5.15 2.49
N PRO A 216 23.42 6.15 1.77
CA PRO A 216 24.08 7.29 2.40
C PRO A 216 23.17 8.01 3.39
N PRO A 217 23.68 8.39 4.58
CA PRO A 217 22.95 9.27 5.48
C PRO A 217 22.83 10.67 4.85
N PHE A 218 21.88 11.46 5.34
CA PHE A 218 21.47 12.71 4.69
C PHE A 218 22.58 13.77 4.64
N ASP A 219 23.44 13.85 5.65
CA ASP A 219 24.64 14.69 5.67
C ASP A 219 25.58 14.40 4.49
N LYS A 220 25.81 13.12 4.16
CA LYS A 220 26.64 12.72 3.01
C LYS A 220 26.01 13.04 1.67
N ILE A 221 24.69 13.00 1.59
CA ILE A 221 23.95 13.43 0.41
C ILE A 221 24.15 14.94 0.18
N LEU A 222 24.04 15.74 1.24
CA LEU A 222 24.26 17.18 1.16
C LEU A 222 25.71 17.55 0.83
N GLU A 223 26.70 16.83 1.39
CA GLU A 223 28.11 16.98 1.04
C GLU A 223 28.33 16.77 -0.47
N LYS A 224 27.80 15.67 -1.04
CA LYS A 224 27.89 15.39 -2.47
C LYS A 224 27.19 16.46 -3.32
N ALA A 225 26.01 16.94 -2.91
CA ALA A 225 25.32 18.03 -3.60
C ALA A 225 26.16 19.32 -3.61
N ALA A 226 26.82 19.64 -2.50
CA ALA A 226 27.70 20.80 -2.38
C ALA A 226 28.98 20.65 -3.24
N GLU A 227 29.57 19.45 -3.31
CA GLU A 227 30.70 19.17 -4.21
C GLU A 227 30.32 19.42 -5.68
N ILE A 228 29.15 18.96 -6.11
CA ILE A 228 28.66 19.17 -7.48
C ILE A 228 28.43 20.66 -7.75
N ALA A 229 27.83 21.38 -6.79
CA ALA A 229 27.61 22.82 -6.93
C ALA A 229 28.93 23.58 -7.11
N ARG A 230 29.95 23.30 -6.28
CA ARG A 230 31.29 23.91 -6.39
C ARG A 230 31.98 23.59 -7.72
N ALA A 231 31.80 22.37 -8.23
CA ALA A 231 32.35 21.98 -9.53
C ALA A 231 31.63 22.70 -10.70
N SER A 232 30.34 23.01 -10.54
CA SER A 232 29.52 23.68 -11.55
C SER A 232 29.68 25.21 -11.58
N ASP A 233 30.17 25.83 -10.51
CA ASP A 233 30.45 27.29 -10.45
C ASP A 233 31.56 27.75 -11.42
N CYS A 234 32.25 26.81 -12.10
CA CYS A 234 33.11 27.10 -13.24
C CYS A 234 32.35 27.34 -14.57
N ALA A 235 31.04 27.09 -14.60
CA ALA A 235 30.16 27.41 -15.73
C ALA A 235 29.16 28.51 -15.32
N PRO A 236 28.84 29.49 -16.18
CA PRO A 236 27.95 30.59 -15.82
C PRO A 236 26.49 30.09 -15.71
N MET A 237 26.12 29.48 -14.59
CA MET A 237 24.73 29.26 -14.21
C MET A 237 24.14 30.59 -13.74
N GLY A 238 23.03 31.02 -14.36
CA GLY A 238 22.22 32.14 -13.84
C GLY A 238 22.03 33.36 -14.75
N ARG A 239 22.55 33.40 -15.99
CA ARG A 239 22.24 34.48 -16.95
C ARG A 239 21.37 34.09 -18.15
N GLY A 240 21.00 32.81 -18.27
CA GLY A 240 20.09 32.32 -19.32
C GLY A 240 18.60 32.44 -19.00
N GLY A 241 18.22 32.63 -17.73
CA GLY A 241 16.84 32.54 -17.26
C GLY A 241 15.88 33.50 -17.97
N LYS A 242 16.32 34.72 -18.31
CA LYS A 242 15.49 35.70 -19.03
C LYS A 242 15.09 35.24 -20.43
N LYS A 243 15.93 34.45 -21.12
CA LYS A 243 15.68 34.02 -22.50
C LYS A 243 14.61 32.93 -22.56
N PHE A 244 14.58 32.05 -21.56
CA PHE A 244 13.69 30.89 -21.51
C PHE A 244 12.52 31.07 -20.53
N HIS A 245 12.40 32.23 -19.87
CA HIS A 245 11.35 32.49 -18.89
C HIS A 245 9.94 32.33 -19.47
N ILE A 246 9.71 32.81 -20.70
CA ILE A 246 8.40 32.71 -21.37
C ILE A 246 8.04 31.23 -21.60
N GLU A 247 8.97 30.47 -22.18
CA GLU A 247 8.79 29.03 -22.43
C GLU A 247 8.58 28.26 -21.12
N LEU A 248 9.37 28.55 -20.09
CA LEU A 248 9.22 27.94 -18.76
C LEU A 248 7.84 28.25 -18.18
N LYS A 249 7.39 29.50 -18.26
CA LYS A 249 6.07 29.94 -17.79
C LYS A 249 4.94 29.21 -18.52
N GLU A 250 5.01 29.11 -19.84
CA GLU A 250 4.05 28.35 -20.64
C GLU A 250 3.99 26.88 -20.20
N ILE A 251 5.14 26.25 -19.96
CA ILE A 251 5.18 24.87 -19.45
C ILE A 251 4.56 24.77 -18.06
N MET A 252 4.80 25.76 -17.18
CA MET A 252 4.28 25.77 -15.81
C MET A 252 2.76 25.96 -15.74
N GLU A 253 2.17 26.75 -16.63
CA GLU A 253 0.73 27.04 -16.68
C GLU A 253 -0.11 25.90 -17.29
N ARG A 254 0.52 24.92 -17.95
CA ARG A 254 -0.19 23.76 -18.49
C ARG A 254 -0.80 22.87 -17.40
N ASP A 255 -1.89 22.20 -17.77
CA ASP A 255 -2.58 21.21 -16.96
C ASP A 255 -1.61 20.15 -16.35
N PRO A 256 -1.77 19.75 -15.07
CA PRO A 256 -0.91 18.77 -14.42
C PRO A 256 -0.86 17.40 -15.12
N LEU A 257 -1.89 17.02 -15.87
CA LEU A 257 -1.93 15.75 -16.61
C LEU A 257 -1.24 15.83 -17.98
N SER A 258 -0.76 17.01 -18.38
CA SER A 258 -0.02 17.18 -19.63
C SER A 258 1.32 16.45 -19.56
N GLN A 259 1.66 15.72 -20.63
CA GLN A 259 2.93 15.00 -20.70
C GLN A 259 4.07 15.95 -21.11
N LEU A 260 5.12 15.99 -20.29
CA LEU A 260 6.36 16.70 -20.62
C LEU A 260 7.19 15.90 -21.62
N CYS A 261 7.65 16.54 -22.67
CA CYS A 261 8.66 15.97 -23.57
C CYS A 261 10.06 16.04 -22.93
N GLU A 262 11.03 15.28 -23.45
CA GLU A 262 12.38 15.23 -22.86
C GLU A 262 13.10 16.59 -22.89
N ASN A 263 12.89 17.40 -23.94
CA ASN A 263 13.46 18.75 -24.02
C ASN A 263 12.93 19.67 -22.91
N GLU A 264 11.64 19.59 -22.60
CA GLU A 264 11.02 20.37 -21.53
C GLU A 264 11.55 19.93 -20.16
N LYS A 265 11.72 18.62 -19.95
CA LYS A 265 12.30 18.09 -18.71
C LYS A 265 13.74 18.58 -18.51
N ASP A 266 14.56 18.52 -19.55
CA ASP A 266 15.93 19.01 -19.50
C ASP A 266 15.97 20.53 -19.21
N LEU A 267 15.05 21.30 -19.80
CA LEU A 267 14.91 22.74 -19.52
C LEU A 267 14.51 22.99 -18.06
N ILE A 268 13.50 22.30 -17.54
CA ILE A 268 13.03 22.40 -16.15
C ILE A 268 14.15 22.06 -15.17
N TRP A 269 14.89 20.97 -15.42
CA TRP A 269 16.00 20.56 -14.57
C TRP A 269 17.14 21.59 -14.60
N THR A 270 17.43 22.15 -15.77
CA THR A 270 18.46 23.19 -15.94
C THR A 270 18.10 24.46 -15.16
N LEU A 271 16.84 24.89 -15.22
CA LEU A 271 16.32 26.10 -14.57
C LEU A 271 15.68 25.84 -13.20
N ARG A 272 16.05 24.75 -12.52
CA ARG A 272 15.44 24.30 -11.24
C ARG A 272 15.44 25.36 -10.12
N TYR A 273 16.43 26.25 -10.09
CA TYR A 273 16.47 27.36 -9.13
C TYR A 273 15.49 28.48 -9.51
N ASP A 274 15.36 28.82 -10.80
CA ASP A 274 14.33 29.75 -11.28
C ASP A 274 12.92 29.20 -11.04
N CYS A 275 12.72 27.89 -11.16
CA CYS A 275 11.48 27.20 -10.80
C CYS A 275 11.15 27.41 -9.31
N ARG A 276 12.12 27.20 -8.41
CA ARG A 276 11.94 27.41 -6.97
C ARG A 276 11.56 28.86 -6.66
N GLU A 277 12.23 29.83 -7.27
CA GLU A 277 12.07 31.25 -6.94
C GLU A 277 10.79 31.86 -7.53
N ASN A 278 10.46 31.50 -8.78
CA ASN A 278 9.37 32.14 -9.51
C ASN A 278 8.09 31.28 -9.58
N PHE A 279 8.21 29.96 -9.44
CA PHE A 279 7.09 29.02 -9.61
C PHE A 279 7.12 27.86 -8.58
N PRO A 280 7.06 28.10 -7.26
CA PRO A 280 7.17 27.02 -6.26
C PRO A 280 6.20 25.85 -6.47
N GLN A 281 5.00 26.11 -6.98
CA GLN A 281 3.97 25.12 -7.33
C GLN A 281 4.40 24.14 -8.45
N SER A 282 5.50 24.42 -9.16
CA SER A 282 6.02 23.56 -10.22
C SER A 282 6.77 22.32 -9.70
N LEU A 283 6.89 22.14 -8.39
CA LEU A 283 7.63 21.03 -7.80
C LEU A 283 7.26 19.66 -8.39
N PRO A 284 5.98 19.32 -8.64
CA PRO A 284 5.62 18.05 -9.26
C PRO A 284 6.26 17.88 -10.66
N LYS A 285 6.22 18.92 -11.50
CA LYS A 285 6.86 18.92 -12.84
C LYS A 285 8.39 18.80 -12.75
N LEU A 286 9.01 19.44 -11.76
CA LEU A 286 10.45 19.29 -11.50
C LEU A 286 10.80 17.85 -11.11
N LEU A 287 10.01 17.23 -10.23
CA LEU A 287 10.22 15.84 -9.79
C LEU A 287 10.10 14.82 -10.94
N LEU A 288 9.19 15.05 -11.88
CA LEU A 288 9.05 14.26 -13.10
C LEU A 288 10.20 14.48 -14.11
N SER A 289 10.95 15.56 -13.96
CA SER A 289 12.07 15.93 -14.83
C SER A 289 13.43 15.42 -14.32
N VAL A 290 13.50 14.97 -13.07
CA VAL A 290 14.74 14.46 -12.46
C VAL A 290 15.14 13.11 -13.05
N LYS A 291 16.42 12.93 -13.36
CA LYS A 291 16.98 11.64 -13.78
C LYS A 291 17.29 10.81 -12.54
N TRP A 292 16.26 10.14 -12.02
CA TRP A 292 16.37 9.27 -10.82
C TRP A 292 17.38 8.12 -10.96
N SER A 293 17.80 7.77 -12.17
CA SER A 293 18.88 6.81 -12.42
C SER A 293 20.30 7.41 -12.29
N LYS A 294 20.42 8.62 -11.72
CA LYS A 294 21.70 9.29 -11.44
C LYS A 294 21.70 9.79 -10.01
N HIS A 295 22.60 9.27 -9.19
CA HIS A 295 22.68 9.66 -7.78
C HIS A 295 23.09 11.12 -7.56
N GLU A 296 23.82 11.71 -8.51
CA GLU A 296 24.21 13.13 -8.47
C GLU A 296 22.98 14.05 -8.59
N ASP A 297 22.09 13.78 -9.55
CA ASP A 297 20.85 14.54 -9.73
C ASP A 297 19.92 14.36 -8.52
N MET A 298 19.85 13.15 -7.94
CA MET A 298 19.11 12.90 -6.71
C MET A 298 19.64 13.71 -5.52
N ALA A 299 20.96 13.78 -5.34
CA ALA A 299 21.57 14.56 -4.27
C ALA A 299 21.26 16.06 -4.40
N GLN A 300 21.35 16.60 -5.62
CA GLN A 300 20.98 17.99 -5.90
C GLN A 300 19.49 18.27 -5.63
N LEU A 301 18.59 17.36 -6.04
CA LEU A 301 17.15 17.47 -5.75
C LEU A 301 16.90 17.48 -4.24
N GLN A 302 17.50 16.54 -3.50
CA GLN A 302 17.30 16.40 -2.06
C GLN A 302 17.81 17.62 -1.29
N ALA A 303 18.92 18.23 -1.72
CA ALA A 303 19.40 19.50 -1.20
C ALA A 303 18.44 20.66 -1.54
N LEU A 304 17.95 20.72 -2.78
CA LEU A 304 17.01 21.75 -3.25
C LEU A 304 15.67 21.70 -2.49
N LEU A 305 15.17 20.50 -2.15
CA LEU A 305 13.96 20.30 -1.36
C LEU A 305 14.05 20.89 0.06
N GLN A 306 15.26 21.00 0.64
CA GLN A 306 15.42 21.58 1.98
C GLN A 306 15.08 23.07 2.01
N ILE A 307 15.34 23.76 0.90
CA ILE A 307 15.12 25.19 0.73
C ILE A 307 13.92 25.49 -0.18
N TRP A 308 13.14 24.48 -0.54
CA TRP A 308 11.94 24.68 -1.34
C TRP A 308 10.84 25.35 -0.50
N PRO A 309 10.23 26.45 -0.98
CA PRO A 309 9.15 27.13 -0.26
C PRO A 309 7.96 26.20 -0.04
N LYS A 310 7.42 26.14 1.19
CA LYS A 310 6.24 25.32 1.50
C LYS A 310 5.12 25.56 0.49
N LEU A 311 4.55 24.47 -0.03
CA LEU A 311 3.38 24.53 -0.90
C LEU A 311 2.11 24.70 -0.08
N SER A 312 1.03 25.11 -0.73
CA SER A 312 -0.29 24.99 -0.13
C SER A 312 -0.59 23.51 0.19
N PRO A 313 -1.34 23.20 1.26
CA PRO A 313 -1.67 21.81 1.56
C PRO A 313 -2.37 21.08 0.42
N ARG A 314 -3.15 21.79 -0.41
CA ARG A 314 -3.86 21.23 -1.56
C ARG A 314 -2.91 20.81 -2.68
N ASP A 315 -1.94 21.66 -3.01
CA ASP A 315 -0.93 21.34 -4.03
C ASP A 315 -0.02 20.19 -3.56
N ALA A 316 0.29 20.16 -2.26
CA ALA A 316 1.09 19.09 -1.66
C ALA A 316 0.42 17.70 -1.71
N LEU A 317 -0.92 17.62 -1.86
CA LEU A 317 -1.61 16.33 -2.01
C LEU A 317 -1.16 15.59 -3.27
N GLU A 318 -0.79 16.29 -4.34
CA GLU A 318 -0.30 15.66 -5.57
C GLU A 318 0.99 14.86 -5.30
N LEU A 319 1.87 15.40 -4.45
CA LEU A 319 3.16 14.79 -4.09
C LEU A 319 3.04 13.50 -3.27
N LEU A 320 1.82 13.15 -2.84
CA LEU A 320 1.52 11.88 -2.17
C LEU A 320 1.10 10.78 -3.14
N ASP A 321 0.90 11.11 -4.43
CA ASP A 321 0.58 10.15 -5.46
C ASP A 321 1.70 9.11 -5.64
N PHE A 322 1.36 7.96 -6.24
CA PHE A 322 2.31 6.87 -6.48
C PHE A 322 3.45 7.27 -7.44
N ASN A 323 3.28 8.33 -8.24
CA ASN A 323 4.32 8.89 -9.10
C ASN A 323 5.50 9.48 -8.29
N TYR A 324 5.30 9.78 -7.01
CA TYR A 324 6.30 10.41 -6.13
C TYR A 324 6.64 9.48 -4.95
N PRO A 325 7.46 8.43 -5.16
CA PRO A 325 7.76 7.45 -4.12
C PRO A 325 8.91 7.86 -3.20
N ASP A 326 9.70 8.88 -3.54
CA ASP A 326 10.86 9.30 -2.74
C ASP A 326 10.45 9.75 -1.33
N GLN A 327 11.23 9.34 -0.33
CA GLN A 327 10.91 9.61 1.07
C GLN A 327 10.98 11.09 1.42
N TYR A 328 11.98 11.82 0.92
CA TYR A 328 12.13 13.23 1.26
C TYR A 328 11.02 14.07 0.59
N VAL A 329 10.58 13.66 -0.61
CA VAL A 329 9.40 14.25 -1.25
C VAL A 329 8.14 14.01 -0.42
N ARG A 330 7.92 12.77 0.06
CA ARG A 330 6.75 12.44 0.88
C ARG A 330 6.78 13.14 2.25
N GLU A 331 7.94 13.22 2.89
CA GLU A 331 8.14 13.98 4.12
C GLU A 331 7.87 15.48 3.91
N TYR A 332 8.35 16.04 2.79
CA TYR A 332 8.06 17.41 2.40
C TYR A 332 6.56 17.65 2.21
N ALA A 333 5.86 16.74 1.51
CA ALA A 333 4.43 16.81 1.30
C ALA A 333 3.66 16.80 2.64
N VAL A 334 3.99 15.86 3.53
CA VAL A 334 3.40 15.79 4.88
C VAL A 334 3.68 17.05 5.70
N ARG A 335 4.89 17.63 5.59
CA ARG A 335 5.23 18.90 6.24
C ARG A 335 4.33 20.06 5.77
N CYS A 336 3.91 20.07 4.51
CA CYS A 336 2.93 21.04 4.01
C CYS A 336 1.51 20.72 4.52
N LEU A 337 1.12 19.45 4.58
CA LEU A 337 -0.19 19.03 5.11
C LEU A 337 -0.38 19.35 6.59
N ARG A 338 0.70 19.52 7.37
CA ARG A 338 0.63 19.97 8.77
C ARG A 338 -0.06 21.34 8.93
N ASP A 339 -0.03 22.17 7.89
CA ASP A 339 -0.69 23.49 7.91
C ASP A 339 -2.19 23.41 7.53
N MET A 340 -2.71 22.22 7.18
CA MET A 340 -4.11 22.00 6.82
C MET A 340 -5.03 21.98 8.05
N SER A 341 -6.18 22.66 7.97
CA SER A 341 -7.24 22.63 9.00
C SER A 341 -7.86 21.24 9.21
N ASP A 342 -8.52 21.01 10.35
CA ASP A 342 -9.19 19.72 10.63
C ASP A 342 -10.41 19.50 9.72
N GLU A 343 -11.09 20.57 9.33
CA GLU A 343 -12.23 20.57 8.41
C GLU A 343 -11.81 20.15 7.00
N GLU A 344 -10.71 20.72 6.50
CA GLU A 344 -10.15 20.32 5.19
C GLU A 344 -9.57 18.91 5.25
N LEU A 345 -8.84 18.56 6.32
CA LEU A 345 -8.32 17.20 6.48
C LEU A 345 -9.46 16.17 6.46
N SER A 346 -10.58 16.47 7.11
CA SER A 346 -11.75 15.58 7.11
C SER A 346 -12.31 15.33 5.69
N GLN A 347 -12.19 16.29 4.77
CA GLN A 347 -12.63 16.14 3.37
C GLN A 347 -11.70 15.22 2.56
N TYR A 348 -10.41 15.23 2.88
CA TYR A 348 -9.37 14.46 2.17
C TYR A 348 -8.96 13.17 2.88
N LEU A 349 -9.51 12.88 4.06
CA LEU A 349 -9.08 11.78 4.92
C LEU A 349 -9.17 10.42 4.22
N LEU A 350 -10.22 10.19 3.44
CA LEU A 350 -10.37 8.95 2.67
C LEU A 350 -9.21 8.78 1.70
N GLN A 351 -8.88 9.81 0.93
CA GLN A 351 -7.80 9.82 -0.06
C GLN A 351 -6.45 9.58 0.62
N LEU A 352 -6.19 10.23 1.75
CA LEU A 352 -4.96 10.03 2.53
C LEU A 352 -4.83 8.59 3.06
N VAL A 353 -5.94 7.97 3.49
CA VAL A 353 -5.94 6.55 3.86
C VAL A 353 -5.62 5.65 2.65
N GLN A 354 -6.09 6.00 1.46
CA GLN A 354 -5.72 5.27 0.24
C GLN A 354 -4.23 5.43 -0.13
N VAL A 355 -3.64 6.60 0.13
CA VAL A 355 -2.22 6.86 -0.11
C VAL A 355 -1.31 5.94 0.71
N LEU A 356 -1.72 5.55 1.93
CA LEU A 356 -0.94 4.63 2.79
C LEU A 356 -0.58 3.32 2.07
N ARG A 357 -1.38 2.90 1.08
CA ARG A 357 -1.11 1.71 0.26
C ARG A 357 0.13 1.83 -0.61
N TYR A 358 0.53 3.05 -0.95
CA TYR A 358 1.71 3.34 -1.75
C TYR A 358 2.98 3.47 -0.91
N GLU A 359 2.85 3.60 0.42
CA GLU A 359 3.98 3.74 1.32
C GLU A 359 4.89 2.49 1.30
N PRO A 360 6.21 2.68 1.11
CA PRO A 360 7.16 1.57 1.09
C PRO A 360 7.28 0.92 2.48
N TYR A 361 7.16 1.70 3.56
CA TYR A 361 7.34 1.26 4.95
C TYR A 361 6.09 1.54 5.80
N TYR A 362 5.91 0.77 6.87
CA TYR A 362 4.76 0.98 7.79
C TYR A 362 4.94 2.25 8.63
N ASP A 363 6.16 2.45 9.11
CA ASP A 363 6.61 3.66 9.79
C ASP A 363 6.98 4.71 8.75
N CYS A 364 6.14 5.74 8.59
CA CYS A 364 6.31 6.80 7.61
C CYS A 364 5.65 8.09 8.09
N ALA A 365 6.08 9.23 7.54
CA ALA A 365 5.59 10.55 7.93
C ALA A 365 4.05 10.68 7.84
N LEU A 366 3.43 10.08 6.82
CA LEU A 366 1.98 10.12 6.65
C LEU A 366 1.24 9.36 7.76
N THR A 367 1.73 8.19 8.16
CA THR A 367 1.16 7.43 9.28
C THR A 367 1.21 8.25 10.57
N HIS A 368 2.35 8.87 10.89
CA HIS A 368 2.50 9.73 12.07
C HIS A 368 1.54 10.91 12.02
N PHE A 369 1.49 11.64 10.89
CA PHE A 369 0.58 12.76 10.71
C PHE A 369 -0.88 12.38 10.94
N LEU A 370 -1.35 11.27 10.35
CA LEU A 370 -2.74 10.82 10.50
C LEU A 370 -3.05 10.42 11.95
N LEU A 371 -2.12 9.73 12.63
CA LEU A 371 -2.28 9.34 14.03
C LEU A 371 -2.28 10.56 14.97
N GLU A 372 -1.36 11.49 14.80
CA GLU A 372 -1.29 12.74 15.57
C GLU A 372 -2.59 13.53 15.44
N ARG A 373 -3.10 13.72 14.21
CA ARG A 373 -4.36 14.44 13.96
C ARG A 373 -5.58 13.70 14.51
N ALA A 374 -5.61 12.38 14.40
CA ALA A 374 -6.67 11.55 14.95
C ALA A 374 -6.71 11.57 16.50
N GLN A 375 -5.55 11.66 17.15
CA GLN A 375 -5.46 11.80 18.61
C GLN A 375 -5.88 13.21 19.08
N GLY A 376 -5.56 14.25 18.31
CA GLY A 376 -5.97 15.63 18.59
C GLY A 376 -7.46 15.90 18.33
N ASN A 377 -8.10 15.14 17.44
CA ASN A 377 -9.50 15.35 17.05
C ASN A 377 -10.28 14.03 16.95
N ARG A 378 -11.23 13.83 17.88
CA ARG A 378 -12.03 12.59 17.98
C ARG A 378 -12.84 12.30 16.72
N LYS A 379 -13.30 13.31 15.98
CA LYS A 379 -14.06 13.13 14.74
C LYS A 379 -13.17 12.59 13.62
N ILE A 380 -11.95 13.12 13.47
CA ILE A 380 -10.95 12.60 12.53
C ILE A 380 -10.60 11.16 12.92
N GLY A 381 -10.32 10.90 14.19
CA GLY A 381 -10.00 9.56 14.67
C GLY A 381 -11.13 8.54 14.45
N HIS A 382 -12.39 8.95 14.62
CA HIS A 382 -13.56 8.12 14.30
C HIS A 382 -13.57 7.68 12.83
N PHE A 383 -13.41 8.62 11.89
CA PHE A 383 -13.42 8.28 10.46
C PHE A 383 -12.16 7.55 10.02
N LEU A 384 -10.99 7.87 10.59
CA LEU A 384 -9.74 7.13 10.34
C LEU A 384 -9.91 5.66 10.72
N PHE A 385 -10.47 5.38 11.90
CA PHE A 385 -10.78 4.02 12.33
C PHE A 385 -11.66 3.29 11.32
N TRP A 386 -12.79 3.89 10.90
CA TRP A 386 -13.74 3.24 10.00
C TRP A 386 -13.20 3.03 8.59
N HIS A 387 -12.42 3.98 8.06
CA HIS A 387 -11.77 3.82 6.76
C HIS A 387 -10.79 2.64 6.77
N LEU A 388 -9.91 2.56 7.77
CA LEU A 388 -8.95 1.45 7.91
C LEU A 388 -9.67 0.11 8.17
N ARG A 389 -10.64 0.09 9.10
CA ARG A 389 -11.33 -1.13 9.54
C ARG A 389 -12.18 -1.74 8.44
N SER A 390 -12.72 -0.94 7.54
CA SER A 390 -13.52 -1.40 6.40
C SER A 390 -12.70 -2.23 5.41
N GLU A 391 -11.39 -1.97 5.31
CA GLU A 391 -10.50 -2.60 4.34
C GLU A 391 -9.55 -3.65 4.92
N ILE A 392 -9.61 -3.91 6.23
CA ILE A 392 -8.70 -4.86 6.91
C ILE A 392 -8.77 -6.28 6.34
N HIS A 393 -9.88 -6.64 5.70
CA HIS A 393 -10.07 -7.93 5.03
C HIS A 393 -9.20 -8.08 3.77
N MET A 394 -8.64 -6.98 3.24
CA MET A 394 -7.78 -6.96 2.07
C MET A 394 -6.34 -7.35 2.47
N PRO A 395 -5.83 -8.50 2.02
CA PRO A 395 -4.53 -9.02 2.50
C PRO A 395 -3.31 -8.16 2.10
N ALA A 396 -3.48 -7.25 1.13
CA ALA A 396 -2.42 -6.36 0.68
C ALA A 396 -2.14 -5.20 1.67
N VAL A 397 -3.09 -4.90 2.56
CA VAL A 397 -3.01 -3.73 3.47
C VAL A 397 -3.33 -4.11 4.92
N SER A 398 -3.85 -5.32 5.15
CA SER A 398 -4.41 -5.77 6.43
C SER A 398 -3.49 -5.52 7.62
N VAL A 399 -2.20 -5.84 7.52
CA VAL A 399 -1.26 -5.67 8.64
C VAL A 399 -0.89 -4.19 8.83
N GLN A 400 -0.63 -3.44 7.77
CA GLN A 400 -0.35 -2.01 7.91
C GLN A 400 -1.53 -1.31 8.60
N PHE A 401 -2.75 -1.59 8.16
CA PHE A 401 -3.95 -1.00 8.74
C PHE A 401 -4.21 -1.49 10.16
N ALA A 402 -3.94 -2.77 10.46
CA ALA A 402 -4.03 -3.30 11.81
C ALA A 402 -3.04 -2.62 12.78
N LEU A 403 -1.79 -2.39 12.36
CA LEU A 403 -0.79 -1.70 13.18
C LEU A 403 -1.19 -0.25 13.47
N ILE A 404 -1.72 0.46 12.47
CA ILE A 404 -2.21 1.85 12.65
C ILE A 404 -3.44 1.87 13.58
N LEU A 405 -4.38 0.94 13.40
CA LEU A 405 -5.54 0.80 14.29
C LEU A 405 -5.11 0.49 15.72
N GLU A 406 -4.15 -0.40 15.92
CA GLU A 406 -3.60 -0.72 17.25
C GLU A 406 -2.99 0.52 17.91
N ALA A 407 -2.13 1.25 17.17
CA ALA A 407 -1.51 2.47 17.66
C ALA A 407 -2.55 3.54 18.04
N TYR A 408 -3.59 3.70 17.22
CA TYR A 408 -4.69 4.62 17.51
C TYR A 408 -5.48 4.22 18.76
N CYS A 409 -5.85 2.93 18.89
CA CYS A 409 -6.56 2.43 20.06
C CYS A 409 -5.74 2.67 21.34
N ARG A 410 -4.43 2.36 21.33
CA ARG A 410 -3.55 2.63 22.48
C ARG A 410 -3.49 4.11 22.86
N GLY A 411 -3.63 5.02 21.90
CA GLY A 411 -3.63 6.47 22.13
C GLY A 411 -4.97 7.07 22.58
N SER A 412 -6.10 6.36 22.43
CA SER A 412 -7.44 6.89 22.73
C SER A 412 -8.36 5.86 23.38
N ILE A 413 -7.99 5.42 24.59
CA ILE A 413 -8.71 4.38 25.35
C ILE A 413 -10.21 4.69 25.52
N PRO A 414 -10.66 5.90 25.89
CA PRO A 414 -12.09 6.19 26.04
C PRO A 414 -12.88 6.05 24.74
N HIS A 415 -12.23 6.27 23.59
CA HIS A 415 -12.90 6.15 22.29
C HIS A 415 -13.07 4.69 21.88
N ILE A 416 -12.21 3.77 22.34
CA ILE A 416 -12.31 2.33 22.04
C ILE A 416 -13.68 1.79 22.44
N GLU A 417 -14.19 2.11 23.64
CA GLU A 417 -15.46 1.58 24.11
C GLU A 417 -16.64 1.99 23.21
N VAL A 418 -16.62 3.24 22.72
CA VAL A 418 -17.61 3.74 21.76
C VAL A 418 -17.52 2.98 20.44
N LEU A 419 -16.31 2.78 19.92
CA LEU A 419 -16.07 2.07 18.66
C LEU A 419 -16.41 0.58 18.78
N LYS A 420 -16.09 -0.06 19.90
CA LYS A 420 -16.42 -1.46 20.20
C LYS A 420 -17.93 -1.66 20.14
N LYS A 421 -18.70 -0.81 20.82
CA LYS A 421 -20.17 -0.83 20.76
C LYS A 421 -20.70 -0.69 19.33
N GLN A 422 -20.10 0.19 18.52
CA GLN A 422 -20.46 0.32 17.10
C GLN A 422 -20.16 -0.95 16.30
N VAL A 423 -19.02 -1.60 16.54
CA VAL A 423 -18.68 -2.85 15.84
C VAL A 423 -19.63 -3.99 16.25
N GLU A 424 -19.99 -4.09 17.52
CA GLU A 424 -20.98 -5.06 18.01
C GLU A 424 -22.35 -4.84 17.36
N ALA A 425 -22.80 -3.59 17.32
CA ALA A 425 -24.04 -3.20 16.65
C ALA A 425 -24.05 -3.60 15.16
N LEU A 426 -22.96 -3.33 14.44
CA LEU A 426 -22.84 -3.75 13.03
C LEU A 426 -22.82 -5.28 12.88
N SER A 427 -22.20 -6.03 13.80
CA SER A 427 -22.24 -7.49 13.76
C SER A 427 -23.67 -8.01 13.90
N LYS A 428 -24.44 -7.46 14.85
CA LYS A 428 -25.85 -7.80 15.02
C LYS A 428 -26.68 -7.47 13.79
N LEU A 429 -26.52 -6.28 13.22
CA LEU A 429 -27.20 -5.90 11.98
C LEU A 429 -26.82 -6.81 10.80
N LYS A 430 -25.57 -7.25 10.71
CA LYS A 430 -25.13 -8.23 9.72
C LYS A 430 -25.86 -9.57 9.90
N SER A 431 -25.96 -10.08 11.13
CA SER A 431 -26.69 -11.32 11.44
C SER A 431 -28.17 -11.24 11.08
N VAL A 432 -28.83 -10.11 11.37
CA VAL A 432 -30.22 -9.86 10.91
C VAL A 432 -30.30 -9.86 9.38
N ASN A 433 -29.35 -9.22 8.70
CA ASN A 433 -29.34 -9.16 7.24
C ASN A 433 -29.17 -10.55 6.60
N GLU A 434 -28.29 -11.39 7.14
CA GLU A 434 -28.08 -12.77 6.67
C GLU A 434 -29.32 -13.65 6.93
N LEU A 435 -30.00 -13.47 8.07
CA LEU A 435 -31.29 -14.13 8.34
C LEU A 435 -32.32 -13.81 7.25
N ILE A 436 -32.42 -12.55 6.83
CA ILE A 436 -33.36 -12.11 5.79
C ILE A 436 -32.96 -12.66 4.42
N LYS A 437 -31.67 -12.69 4.08
CA LYS A 437 -31.20 -13.29 2.82
C LYS A 437 -31.53 -14.78 2.75
N LEU A 438 -31.34 -15.51 3.85
CA LEU A 438 -31.70 -16.94 3.93
C LEU A 438 -33.21 -17.15 3.83
N GLY A 439 -34.00 -16.30 4.48
CA GLY A 439 -35.47 -16.34 4.42
C GLY A 439 -36.05 -16.00 3.05
N THR A 440 -35.36 -15.18 2.24
CA THR A 440 -35.82 -14.78 0.90
C THR A 440 -35.35 -15.70 -0.23
N THR A 441 -34.40 -16.60 0.03
CA THR A 441 -33.83 -17.53 -0.97
C THR A 441 -34.58 -18.87 -1.01
N LYS A 442 -35.36 -19.20 0.01
CA LYS A 442 -36.15 -20.44 0.03
C LYS A 442 -37.29 -20.33 -0.99
N ASN A 443 -37.35 -21.26 -1.94
CA ASN A 443 -38.42 -21.30 -2.95
C ASN A 443 -39.68 -21.91 -2.33
N ALA A 444 -40.59 -21.08 -1.79
CA ALA A 444 -41.90 -21.54 -1.34
C ALA A 444 -43.05 -20.95 -2.18
N ARG A 445 -44.13 -21.75 -2.31
CA ARG A 445 -45.33 -21.54 -3.17
C ARG A 445 -46.11 -20.22 -2.97
N SER A 446 -45.71 -19.33 -2.05
CA SER A 446 -46.33 -18.00 -1.84
C SER A 446 -45.33 -16.96 -1.33
N LYS A 447 -44.86 -16.09 -2.24
CA LYS A 447 -43.89 -15.02 -1.95
C LYS A 447 -44.36 -14.04 -0.86
N THR A 448 -45.67 -13.76 -0.80
CA THR A 448 -46.25 -12.80 0.16
C THR A 448 -46.22 -13.33 1.59
N LYS A 449 -46.57 -14.61 1.78
CA LYS A 449 -46.58 -15.23 3.11
C LYS A 449 -45.18 -15.37 3.69
N GLU A 450 -44.20 -15.73 2.85
CA GLU A 450 -42.80 -15.84 3.26
C GLU A 450 -42.16 -14.49 3.59
N ALA A 451 -42.47 -13.44 2.83
CA ALA A 451 -42.03 -12.08 3.15
C ALA A 451 -42.60 -11.60 4.50
N MET A 452 -43.87 -11.90 4.78
CA MET A 452 -44.50 -11.60 6.06
C MET A 452 -43.81 -12.33 7.23
N LEU A 453 -43.59 -13.64 7.10
CA LEU A 453 -42.88 -14.44 8.11
C LEU A 453 -41.44 -13.97 8.31
N THR A 454 -40.74 -13.59 7.24
CA THR A 454 -39.37 -13.08 7.31
C THR A 454 -39.32 -11.73 8.03
N LYS A 455 -40.29 -10.84 7.77
CA LYS A 455 -40.43 -9.57 8.48
C LYS A 455 -40.72 -9.80 9.97
N GLU A 456 -41.60 -10.73 10.29
CA GLU A 456 -41.91 -11.09 11.68
C GLU A 456 -40.69 -11.66 12.40
N ALA A 457 -39.94 -12.56 11.76
CA ALA A 457 -38.68 -13.08 12.30
C ALA A 457 -37.64 -11.98 12.54
N MET A 458 -37.51 -11.00 11.62
CA MET A 458 -36.66 -9.82 11.81
C MET A 458 -37.10 -9.02 13.03
N MET A 459 -38.38 -8.70 13.17
CA MET A 459 -38.89 -7.92 14.31
C MET A 459 -38.67 -8.66 15.63
N THR A 460 -38.95 -9.96 15.68
CA THR A 460 -38.71 -10.81 16.85
C THR A 460 -37.22 -10.81 17.23
N CYS A 461 -36.32 -10.92 16.26
CA CYS A 461 -34.87 -10.86 16.49
C CYS A 461 -34.44 -9.49 17.06
N LEU A 462 -34.93 -8.39 16.49
CA LEU A 462 -34.62 -7.04 16.97
C LEU A 462 -35.16 -6.74 18.38
N ARG A 463 -36.24 -7.42 18.82
CA ARG A 463 -36.80 -7.30 20.18
C ARG A 463 -36.07 -8.13 21.23
N GLN A 464 -35.20 -9.07 20.84
CA GLN A 464 -34.40 -9.83 21.80
C GLN A 464 -33.55 -8.88 22.65
N SER A 465 -33.48 -9.10 23.96
CA SER A 465 -32.78 -8.21 24.91
C SER A 465 -31.34 -7.91 24.48
N GLY A 466 -30.60 -8.93 24.03
CA GLY A 466 -29.26 -8.71 23.51
C GLY A 466 -29.23 -7.73 22.34
N TYR A 467 -30.14 -7.83 21.37
CA TYR A 467 -30.16 -6.92 20.20
C TYR A 467 -30.57 -5.51 20.59
N SER A 468 -31.63 -5.37 21.40
CA SER A 468 -32.11 -4.05 21.82
C SER A 468 -31.08 -3.30 22.65
N GLU A 469 -30.37 -3.96 23.57
CA GLU A 469 -29.31 -3.34 24.39
C GLU A 469 -28.12 -2.88 23.57
N THR A 470 -27.57 -3.75 22.71
CA THR A 470 -26.39 -3.41 21.90
C THR A 470 -26.67 -2.31 20.88
N LEU A 471 -27.89 -2.28 20.33
CA LEU A 471 -28.27 -1.30 19.32
C LEU A 471 -28.75 0.03 19.93
N SER A 472 -28.97 0.10 21.24
CA SER A 472 -29.40 1.34 21.92
C SER A 472 -28.23 2.18 22.43
N ASP A 473 -28.44 3.48 22.61
CA ASP A 473 -27.49 4.48 23.08
C ASP A 473 -26.12 4.40 22.36
N LEU A 474 -26.17 4.36 21.04
CA LEU A 474 -25.02 4.18 20.16
C LEU A 474 -24.70 5.48 19.39
N HIS A 475 -23.45 5.93 19.37
CA HIS A 475 -23.06 6.99 18.43
C HIS A 475 -23.03 6.45 17.00
N SER A 476 -23.68 7.15 16.06
CA SER A 476 -23.75 6.70 14.67
C SER A 476 -22.37 6.61 14.01
N PRO A 477 -22.00 5.47 13.40
CA PRO A 477 -20.78 5.35 12.61
C PRO A 477 -20.70 6.35 11.44
N LEU A 478 -21.85 6.79 10.91
CA LEU A 478 -21.92 7.75 9.80
C LEU A 478 -21.68 9.19 10.27
N ASN A 479 -22.09 9.51 11.49
CA ASN A 479 -21.87 10.82 12.10
C ASN A 479 -21.79 10.66 13.62
N PRO A 480 -20.60 10.76 14.23
CA PRO A 480 -20.43 10.50 15.67
C PRO A 480 -21.18 11.52 16.55
N ASN A 481 -21.63 12.65 16.00
CA ASN A 481 -22.44 13.64 16.73
C ASN A 481 -23.91 13.21 16.87
N VAL A 482 -24.36 12.19 16.14
CA VAL A 482 -25.73 11.68 16.20
C VAL A 482 -25.80 10.49 17.16
N LEU A 483 -26.58 10.63 18.23
CA LEU A 483 -26.86 9.56 19.19
C LEU A 483 -28.11 8.77 18.75
N LEU A 484 -27.92 7.47 18.54
CA LEU A 484 -28.97 6.51 18.21
C LEU A 484 -29.48 5.91 19.53
N SER A 485 -30.59 6.43 20.05
CA SER A 485 -31.01 6.13 21.42
C SER A 485 -31.67 4.76 21.59
N GLY A 486 -32.72 4.45 20.83
CA GLY A 486 -33.39 3.15 20.87
C GLY A 486 -34.03 2.84 19.53
N ILE A 487 -34.08 1.56 19.17
CA ILE A 487 -34.68 1.13 17.89
C ILE A 487 -36.20 1.20 17.97
N ASN A 488 -36.81 1.85 16.98
CA ASN A 488 -38.24 1.77 16.72
C ASN A 488 -38.52 0.57 15.81
N VAL A 489 -38.69 -0.61 16.42
CA VAL A 489 -38.80 -1.89 15.72
C VAL A 489 -39.98 -1.92 14.75
N GLU A 490 -41.11 -1.29 15.10
CA GLU A 490 -42.32 -1.25 14.26
C GLU A 490 -42.09 -0.54 12.92
N ARG A 491 -41.19 0.45 12.91
CA ARG A 491 -40.84 1.22 11.71
C ARG A 491 -39.67 0.61 10.93
N CYS A 492 -39.04 -0.44 11.45
CA CYS A 492 -37.96 -1.14 10.76
C CYS A 492 -38.50 -2.02 9.62
N ARG A 493 -37.77 -2.08 8.52
CA ARG A 493 -38.08 -2.95 7.36
C ARG A 493 -36.81 -3.36 6.64
N TYR A 494 -36.90 -4.26 5.67
CA TYR A 494 -35.84 -4.49 4.68
C TYR A 494 -36.33 -4.07 3.30
N MET A 495 -35.43 -3.66 2.41
CA MET A 495 -35.79 -3.23 1.06
C MET A 495 -35.70 -4.39 0.05
N ASP A 496 -36.37 -4.26 -1.08
CA ASP A 496 -36.53 -5.36 -2.04
C ASP A 496 -35.33 -5.61 -2.96
N SER A 497 -34.33 -4.73 -2.94
CA SER A 497 -33.13 -4.85 -3.78
C SER A 497 -32.33 -6.14 -3.48
N LYS A 498 -31.41 -6.51 -4.40
CA LYS A 498 -30.68 -7.79 -4.36
C LYS A 498 -29.99 -8.08 -3.03
N MET A 499 -29.43 -7.06 -2.37
CA MET A 499 -28.70 -7.21 -1.11
C MET A 499 -29.59 -7.15 0.14
N LYS A 500 -30.91 -6.95 -0.03
CA LYS A 500 -31.90 -6.83 1.06
C LYS A 500 -31.45 -5.87 2.17
N PRO A 501 -31.10 -4.60 1.85
CA PRO A 501 -30.58 -3.68 2.85
C PRO A 501 -31.63 -3.41 3.95
N LEU A 502 -31.15 -3.28 5.19
CA LEU A 502 -31.99 -3.00 6.34
C LEU A 502 -32.31 -1.50 6.40
N TRP A 503 -33.58 -1.19 6.65
CA TRP A 503 -34.06 0.12 7.03
C TRP A 503 -34.31 0.09 8.55
N ILE A 504 -33.35 0.59 9.32
CA ILE A 504 -33.43 0.64 10.78
C ILE A 504 -33.79 2.05 11.22
N VAL A 505 -34.83 2.18 12.03
CA VAL A 505 -35.32 3.46 12.55
C VAL A 505 -34.96 3.58 14.01
N TYR A 506 -34.35 4.70 14.38
CA TYR A 506 -34.00 5.03 15.75
C TYR A 506 -34.82 6.20 16.26
N ASN A 507 -35.13 6.18 17.55
CA ASN A 507 -35.57 7.36 18.27
C ASN A 507 -34.35 8.24 18.58
N ASN A 508 -34.54 9.55 18.67
CA ASN A 508 -33.49 10.49 19.07
C ASN A 508 -33.89 11.17 20.39
N LYS A 509 -33.09 10.98 21.44
CA LYS A 509 -33.35 11.61 22.76
C LYS A 509 -33.15 13.14 22.76
N LEU A 510 -32.41 13.70 21.79
CA LEU A 510 -32.04 15.12 21.76
C LEU A 510 -32.94 15.98 20.85
N MET A 511 -33.68 15.35 19.94
CA MET A 511 -34.73 16.00 19.15
C MET A 511 -36.04 15.53 19.76
N GLY A 512 -36.42 16.16 20.86
CA GLY A 512 -37.68 15.86 21.54
C GLY A 512 -38.84 15.85 20.56
N GLU A 513 -39.77 14.93 20.82
CA GLU A 513 -41.08 14.87 20.19
C GLU A 513 -41.66 16.28 20.06
N THR A 514 -41.62 16.86 18.86
CA THR A 514 -42.61 17.89 18.53
C THR A 514 -43.92 17.12 18.26
N PRO A 515 -44.99 17.40 19.02
CA PRO A 515 -46.24 16.65 18.99
C PRO A 515 -46.92 16.65 17.61
#